data_AF-A0A7J5ZC81-F1
#
_entry.id   AF-A0A7J5ZC81-F1
#
_cell.length_a   1.000
_cell.length_b   1.000
_cell.length_c   1.000
_cell.angle_alpha   90.00
_cell.angle_beta   90.00
_cell.angle_gamma   90.00
#
_symmetry.space_group_name_H-M   'P 1'
#
loop_
_entity.id
_entity.type
_entity.pdbx_description
1 polymer ?
#
loop_
_entity_poly.entity_id
_entity_poly.type
_entity_poly.pdbx_seq_one_letter_code
_entity_poly.pdbx_strand_id
1 'polypeptide(L)'
;MAVQIASGMKYLSSLNFVHRDLATRNCLVGKNYTIKIADFGMSRNLYRGDYYRIQGRAVLPIRWMSWESILLGKFTMASDVWAFGVTLWEILTLCKKQPYSQLSDEQVIENTGEFFRDQGKQVYLPKPLCCPDRVYNDLMLSCWRRNAKQRPSFQDIHTQLMESLALCYLRADMERVVLITGANSGIGLALCERLLTEDSQLRLCLACRNMQRAEAARSALLTSHSNAHVDLLQLDVGSVQSVLSAAQEVKARYNRIDFLYLNAGIMPNPQLDLNAFFKGLFSRNVVRMFATAEGILTQQDRLNSDGLQEVFATNLFGHFLLIRELEPLLSRLVWTSSSNARRSAFSMEDMQHREGRESYSSSKYASDMLSLALNRQKNSQGLFSSVICPGLVMTNLTYGILPSFFWTLIMPVMWLIRIFTNTFTLTPHNGAEALHWLFLQNPESLDPRAKYHSLTSGLGTNYTQPRQLEKEVRRKQSEENADEEISAVK
;
A
#
# COMPACT_ATOMS: atom_id res chain seq x y z
N MET A 1 -23.94 5.19 5.17
CA MET A 1 -24.53 5.93 6.32
C MET A 1 -24.64 7.43 6.03
N ALA A 2 -23.53 8.15 5.76
CA ALA A 2 -23.54 9.60 5.51
C ALA A 2 -24.51 10.05 4.40
N VAL A 3 -24.59 9.30 3.29
CA VAL A 3 -25.57 9.53 2.20
C VAL A 3 -27.01 9.60 2.72
N GLN A 4 -27.39 8.69 3.61
CA GLN A 4 -28.76 8.64 4.15
C GLN A 4 -29.03 9.84 5.07
N ILE A 5 -28.05 10.28 5.86
CA ILE A 5 -28.16 11.50 6.68
C ILE A 5 -28.28 12.74 5.78
N ALA A 6 -27.44 12.87 4.75
CA ALA A 6 -27.53 13.97 3.80
C ALA A 6 -28.89 14.00 3.09
N SER A 7 -29.44 12.83 2.75
CA SER A 7 -30.78 12.69 2.17
C SER A 7 -31.88 13.15 3.13
N GLY A 8 -31.81 12.75 4.41
CA GLY A 8 -32.74 13.20 5.44
C GLY A 8 -32.67 14.72 5.69
N MET A 9 -31.46 15.28 5.75
CA MET A 9 -31.27 16.72 5.91
C MET A 9 -31.68 17.53 4.68
N LYS A 10 -31.50 16.98 3.47
CA LYS A 10 -32.07 17.53 2.24
C LYS A 10 -33.60 17.63 2.34
N TYR A 11 -34.25 16.58 2.84
CA TYR A 11 -35.70 16.58 3.07
C TYR A 11 -36.11 17.67 4.08
N LEU A 12 -35.45 17.75 5.24
CA LEU A 12 -35.73 18.82 6.23
C LEU A 12 -35.50 20.22 5.65
N SER A 13 -34.43 20.42 4.88
CA SER A 13 -34.16 21.68 4.20
C SER A 13 -35.25 22.06 3.20
N SER A 14 -35.86 21.08 2.51
CA SER A 14 -36.98 21.35 1.59
C SER A 14 -38.25 21.84 2.30
N LEU A 15 -38.38 21.54 3.60
CA LEU A 15 -39.45 22.01 4.48
C LEU A 15 -39.09 23.31 5.22
N ASN A 16 -37.92 23.90 4.94
CA ASN A 16 -37.36 25.02 5.71
C ASN A 16 -37.22 24.71 7.22
N PHE A 17 -36.98 23.45 7.56
CA PHE A 17 -36.87 22.99 8.94
C PHE A 17 -35.40 22.93 9.38
N VAL A 18 -35.01 23.78 10.34
CA VAL A 18 -33.66 23.79 10.95
C VAL A 18 -33.60 22.78 12.10
N HIS A 19 -32.69 21.80 12.03
CA HIS A 19 -32.53 20.75 13.04
C HIS A 19 -31.83 21.24 14.30
N ARG A 20 -30.78 22.08 14.20
CA ARG A 20 -30.05 22.71 15.32
C ARG A 20 -29.19 21.80 16.21
N ASP A 21 -29.35 20.48 16.15
CA ASP A 21 -28.60 19.51 16.96
C ASP A 21 -28.27 18.24 16.15
N LEU A 22 -27.86 18.40 14.88
CA LEU A 22 -27.44 17.27 14.06
C LEU A 22 -26.09 16.71 14.56
N ALA A 23 -26.10 15.45 14.97
CA ALA A 23 -24.93 14.70 15.42
C ALA A 23 -25.20 13.19 15.30
N THR A 24 -24.15 12.35 15.38
CA THR A 24 -24.35 10.89 15.32
C THR A 24 -25.23 10.35 16.44
N ARG A 25 -25.18 10.94 17.66
CA ARG A 25 -26.06 10.61 18.79
C ARG A 25 -27.56 10.79 18.52
N ASN A 26 -27.89 11.62 17.54
CA ASN A 26 -29.26 11.92 17.09
C ASN A 26 -29.61 11.17 15.79
N CYS A 27 -28.82 10.15 15.40
CA CYS A 27 -29.13 9.26 14.29
C CYS A 27 -29.42 7.85 14.82
N LEU A 28 -30.56 7.26 14.43
CA LEU A 28 -30.94 5.89 14.73
C LEU A 28 -30.49 4.95 13.62
N VAL A 29 -30.01 3.75 14.00
CA VAL A 29 -29.62 2.67 13.08
C VAL A 29 -30.65 1.55 13.16
N GLY A 30 -31.31 1.25 12.04
CA GLY A 30 -32.25 0.15 11.89
C GLY A 30 -31.65 -1.07 11.19
N LYS A 31 -32.53 -1.98 10.73
CA LYS A 31 -32.14 -3.13 9.91
C LYS A 31 -31.43 -2.68 8.63
N ASN A 32 -30.50 -3.49 8.14
CA ASN A 32 -29.72 -3.25 6.92
C ASN A 32 -28.99 -1.89 6.92
N TYR A 33 -28.52 -1.43 8.09
CA TYR A 33 -27.86 -0.14 8.26
C TYR A 33 -28.69 1.06 7.77
N THR A 34 -30.02 0.97 7.86
CA THR A 34 -30.92 2.08 7.57
C THR A 34 -30.75 3.16 8.64
N ILE A 35 -30.52 4.41 8.24
CA ILE A 35 -30.32 5.55 9.13
C ILE A 35 -31.57 6.43 9.14
N LYS A 36 -32.01 6.84 10.34
CA LYS A 36 -33.08 7.84 10.51
C LYS A 36 -32.62 8.92 11.46
N ILE A 37 -32.80 10.18 11.07
CA ILE A 37 -32.49 11.34 11.89
C ILE A 37 -33.60 11.51 12.93
N ALA A 38 -33.22 11.81 14.17
CA ALA A 38 -34.10 11.99 15.32
C ALA A 38 -33.63 13.16 16.19
N ASP A 39 -34.35 13.47 17.27
CA ASP A 39 -33.98 14.53 18.22
C ASP A 39 -34.21 14.06 19.66
N PHE A 40 -33.22 13.35 20.22
CA PHE A 40 -33.27 12.84 21.60
C PHE A 40 -32.19 13.43 22.50
N GLY A 41 -31.27 14.22 21.93
CA GLY A 41 -29.95 14.50 22.49
C GLY A 41 -29.95 15.13 23.87
N MET A 42 -30.96 15.95 24.20
CA MET A 42 -31.06 16.60 25.51
C MET A 42 -31.66 15.72 26.63
N SER A 43 -32.24 14.56 26.31
CA SER A 43 -32.97 13.72 27.28
C SER A 43 -32.13 12.63 27.93
N ARG A 44 -30.91 12.35 27.43
CA ARG A 44 -30.10 11.19 27.85
C ARG A 44 -28.84 11.58 28.59
N ASN A 45 -28.66 11.03 29.80
CA ASN A 45 -27.49 11.29 30.64
C ASN A 45 -26.15 10.88 30.01
N LEU A 46 -26.17 9.94 29.05
CA LEU A 46 -24.97 9.43 28.37
C LEU A 46 -24.19 10.52 27.62
N TYR A 47 -24.88 11.50 27.04
CA TYR A 47 -24.27 12.55 26.20
C TYR A 47 -24.12 13.88 26.93
N ARG A 48 -24.20 13.92 28.26
CA ARG A 48 -24.08 15.17 29.04
C ARG A 48 -22.82 15.97 28.72
N GLY A 49 -21.70 15.30 28.42
CA GLY A 49 -20.43 15.93 28.06
C GLY A 49 -20.37 16.54 26.66
N ASP A 50 -21.38 16.31 25.81
CA ASP A 50 -21.48 16.95 24.49
C ASP A 50 -22.17 18.32 24.56
N TYR A 51 -22.75 18.66 25.70
CA TYR A 51 -23.53 19.86 25.87
C TYR A 51 -22.93 20.81 26.91
N TYR A 52 -22.68 22.03 26.48
CA TYR A 52 -22.24 23.11 27.34
C TYR A 52 -23.44 23.79 28.03
N ARG A 53 -23.31 24.03 29.34
CA ARG A 53 -24.33 24.70 30.14
C ARG A 53 -23.90 26.12 30.47
N ILE A 54 -24.60 27.09 29.91
CA ILE A 54 -24.46 28.49 30.32
C ILE A 54 -25.47 28.78 31.43
N GLN A 55 -25.02 29.36 32.54
CA GLN A 55 -25.88 29.71 33.66
C GLN A 55 -27.00 30.67 33.20
N GLY A 56 -28.27 30.26 33.36
CA GLY A 56 -29.43 31.03 32.91
C GLY A 56 -29.74 31.01 31.41
N ARG A 57 -29.05 30.18 30.60
CA ARG A 57 -29.38 29.98 29.17
C ARG A 57 -29.62 28.50 28.83
N ALA A 58 -30.03 28.27 27.58
CA ALA A 58 -30.20 26.93 27.00
C ALA A 58 -28.88 26.14 27.00
N VAL A 59 -29.04 24.82 27.02
CA VAL A 59 -27.97 23.82 26.92
C VAL A 59 -27.59 23.67 25.45
N LEU A 60 -26.31 23.81 25.09
CA LEU A 60 -25.87 23.95 23.69
C LEU A 60 -24.81 22.91 23.27
N PRO A 61 -24.96 22.25 22.10
CA PRO A 61 -23.98 21.31 21.57
C PRO A 61 -22.81 22.01 20.87
N ILE A 62 -22.04 22.83 21.61
CA ILE A 62 -21.08 23.81 21.05
C ILE A 62 -20.05 23.21 20.07
N ARG A 63 -19.71 21.93 20.22
CA ARG A 63 -18.72 21.24 19.36
C ARG A 63 -19.24 20.91 17.95
N TRP A 64 -20.55 20.99 17.73
CA TRP A 64 -21.22 20.81 16.43
C TRP A 64 -21.73 22.11 15.82
N MET A 65 -21.77 23.20 16.59
CA MET A 65 -22.37 24.47 16.18
C MET A 65 -21.42 25.28 15.29
N SER A 66 -22.00 26.03 14.34
CA SER A 66 -21.25 27.03 13.58
C SER A 66 -20.91 28.24 14.44
N TRP A 67 -19.89 29.00 14.02
CA TRP A 67 -19.44 30.18 14.75
C TRP A 67 -20.56 31.21 14.92
N GLU A 68 -21.42 31.40 13.89
CA GLU A 68 -22.52 32.35 13.97
C GLU A 68 -23.68 31.87 14.86
N SER A 69 -23.85 30.55 15.03
CA SER A 69 -24.82 30.01 15.99
C SER A 69 -24.36 30.24 17.42
N ILE A 70 -23.07 30.12 17.71
CA ILE A 70 -22.51 30.36 19.05
C ILE A 70 -22.48 31.86 19.38
N LEU A 71 -21.90 32.70 18.51
CA LEU A 71 -21.68 34.12 18.81
C LEU A 71 -22.92 34.99 18.60
N LEU A 72 -23.77 34.65 17.61
CA LEU A 72 -24.89 35.49 17.21
C LEU A 72 -26.26 34.84 17.46
N GLY A 73 -26.31 33.60 17.96
CA GLY A 73 -27.55 32.86 18.14
C GLY A 73 -28.30 32.55 16.83
N LYS A 74 -27.59 32.58 15.68
CA LYS A 74 -28.20 32.38 14.36
C LYS A 74 -28.21 30.91 13.97
N PHE A 75 -29.40 30.31 13.93
CA PHE A 75 -29.63 28.94 13.46
C PHE A 75 -30.30 28.95 12.09
N THR A 76 -29.67 28.32 11.10
CA THR A 76 -30.10 28.31 9.70
C THR A 76 -29.79 26.96 9.06
N MET A 77 -30.26 26.73 7.83
CA MET A 77 -29.86 25.52 7.10
C MET A 77 -28.34 25.45 6.89
N ALA A 78 -27.67 26.61 6.77
CA ALA A 78 -26.22 26.67 6.64
C ALA A 78 -25.49 26.32 7.95
N SER A 79 -26.09 26.53 9.13
CA SER A 79 -25.52 26.03 10.39
C SER A 79 -25.73 24.52 10.55
N ASP A 80 -26.82 23.97 10.01
CA ASP A 80 -27.01 22.51 9.95
C ASP A 80 -26.00 21.85 8.99
N VAL A 81 -25.62 22.52 7.90
CA VAL A 81 -24.54 22.06 7.01
C VAL A 81 -23.20 21.99 7.76
N TRP A 82 -22.91 22.97 8.63
CA TRP A 82 -21.73 22.92 9.49
C TRP A 82 -21.75 21.69 10.41
N ALA A 83 -22.88 21.47 11.09
CA ALA A 83 -23.08 20.32 11.96
C ALA A 83 -23.00 18.99 11.20
N PHE A 84 -23.43 18.95 9.94
CA PHE A 84 -23.25 17.79 9.07
C PHE A 84 -21.77 17.49 8.81
N GLY A 85 -20.94 18.51 8.57
CA GLY A 85 -19.49 18.33 8.41
C GLY A 85 -18.86 17.67 9.65
N VAL A 86 -19.29 18.08 10.85
CA VAL A 86 -18.87 17.46 12.12
C VAL A 86 -19.40 16.03 12.24
N THR A 87 -20.66 15.80 11.88
CA THR A 87 -21.28 14.45 11.87
C THR A 87 -20.57 13.49 10.91
N LEU A 88 -20.16 13.97 9.74
CA LEU A 88 -19.37 13.20 8.79
C LEU A 88 -17.98 12.85 9.37
N TRP A 89 -17.35 13.78 10.09
CA TRP A 89 -16.11 13.52 10.82
C TRP A 89 -16.29 12.43 11.89
N GLU A 90 -17.37 12.46 12.66
CA GLU A 90 -17.69 11.42 13.64
C GLU A 90 -17.81 10.03 12.98
N ILE A 91 -18.55 9.94 11.87
CA ILE A 91 -18.71 8.69 11.11
C ILE A 91 -17.36 8.15 10.66
N LEU A 92 -16.50 9.01 10.10
CA LEU A 92 -15.19 8.63 9.56
C LEU A 92 -14.13 8.39 10.64
N THR A 93 -14.38 8.80 11.88
CA THR A 93 -13.58 8.42 13.05
C THR A 93 -14.17 7.23 13.80
N LEU A 94 -15.23 6.62 13.27
CA LEU A 94 -15.98 5.53 13.90
C LEU A 94 -16.49 5.90 15.30
N CYS A 95 -16.82 7.18 15.51
CA CYS A 95 -17.25 7.75 16.78
C CYS A 95 -16.27 7.49 17.95
N LYS A 96 -14.98 7.25 17.67
CA LYS A 96 -13.97 6.93 18.70
C LYS A 96 -13.49 8.16 19.48
N LYS A 97 -13.74 9.36 18.98
CA LYS A 97 -13.27 10.62 19.56
C LYS A 97 -14.40 11.64 19.55
N GLN A 98 -14.47 12.46 20.60
CA GLN A 98 -15.31 13.64 20.60
C GLN A 98 -14.71 14.71 19.66
N PRO A 99 -15.51 15.47 18.90
CA PRO A 99 -15.01 16.60 18.12
C PRO A 99 -14.26 17.58 19.03
N TYR A 100 -13.06 17.99 18.60
CA TYR A 100 -12.16 18.87 19.35
C TYR A 100 -11.79 18.33 20.75
N SER A 101 -11.67 17.01 20.93
CA SER A 101 -11.35 16.38 22.23
C SER A 101 -10.09 16.92 22.93
N GLN A 102 -9.20 17.58 22.20
CA GLN A 102 -7.99 18.23 22.72
C GLN A 102 -8.22 19.66 23.26
N LEU A 103 -9.42 20.22 23.05
CA LEU A 103 -9.79 21.58 23.47
C LEU A 103 -10.84 21.52 24.59
N SER A 104 -10.72 22.39 25.59
CA SER A 104 -11.79 22.65 26.56
C SER A 104 -12.99 23.32 25.89
N ASP A 105 -14.14 23.35 26.58
CA ASP A 105 -15.34 24.00 26.06
C ASP A 105 -15.12 25.50 25.84
N GLU A 106 -14.36 26.17 26.71
CA GLU A 106 -13.96 27.57 26.56
C GLU A 106 -13.07 27.78 25.33
N GLN A 107 -12.13 26.87 25.08
CA GLN A 107 -11.26 26.91 23.90
C GLN A 107 -12.04 26.65 22.61
N VAL A 108 -13.07 25.81 22.63
CA VAL A 108 -13.99 25.62 21.50
C VAL A 108 -14.75 26.93 21.22
N ILE A 109 -15.23 27.61 22.26
CA ILE A 109 -15.89 28.92 22.12
C ILE A 109 -14.91 29.97 21.59
N GLU A 110 -13.69 30.04 22.12
CA GLU A 110 -12.64 30.96 21.65
C GLU A 110 -12.32 30.74 20.16
N ASN A 111 -12.25 29.48 19.72
CA ASN A 111 -12.03 29.11 18.33
C ASN A 111 -13.12 29.69 17.40
N THR A 112 -14.38 29.79 17.85
CA THR A 112 -15.43 30.48 17.07
C THR A 112 -15.15 31.97 16.88
N GLY A 113 -14.49 32.60 17.85
CA GLY A 113 -13.99 33.97 17.74
C GLY A 113 -12.88 34.10 16.70
N GLU A 114 -12.04 33.07 16.53
CA GLU A 114 -11.04 33.03 15.46
C GLU A 114 -11.69 32.92 14.08
N PHE A 115 -12.73 32.09 13.93
CA PHE A 115 -13.54 32.06 12.71
C PHE A 115 -14.18 33.42 12.40
N PHE A 116 -14.68 34.13 13.41
CA PHE A 116 -15.23 35.46 13.22
C PHE A 116 -14.17 36.47 12.75
N ARG A 117 -12.98 36.45 13.36
CA ARG A 117 -11.85 37.36 13.08
C ARG A 117 -11.15 37.10 11.75
N ASP A 118 -11.17 35.87 11.24
CA ASP A 118 -10.62 35.48 9.93
C ASP A 118 -9.13 35.77 9.74
N GLN A 119 -8.33 35.53 10.78
CA GLN A 119 -6.88 35.78 10.81
C GLN A 119 -6.03 34.52 10.51
N GLY A 120 -6.65 33.43 10.09
CA GLY A 120 -5.97 32.15 9.81
C GLY A 120 -5.55 31.38 11.07
N LYS A 121 -6.05 31.76 12.25
CA LYS A 121 -5.75 31.11 13.55
C LYS A 121 -6.79 30.05 13.96
N GLN A 122 -7.88 29.95 13.20
CA GLN A 122 -8.95 29.01 13.47
C GLN A 122 -8.47 27.55 13.31
N VAL A 123 -8.95 26.69 14.20
CA VAL A 123 -8.63 25.26 14.22
C VAL A 123 -9.79 24.47 13.64
N TYR A 124 -9.50 23.65 12.64
CA TYR A 124 -10.44 22.68 12.06
C TYR A 124 -10.25 21.29 12.69
N LEU A 125 -11.26 20.44 12.58
CA LEU A 125 -11.10 19.02 12.92
C LEU A 125 -10.10 18.35 11.96
N PRO A 126 -9.15 17.53 12.44
CA PRO A 126 -8.13 16.92 11.59
C PRO A 126 -8.72 15.86 10.65
N LYS A 127 -8.08 15.63 9.49
CA LYS A 127 -8.49 14.57 8.55
C LYS A 127 -8.50 13.19 9.23
N PRO A 128 -9.62 12.44 9.24
CA PRO A 128 -9.65 11.06 9.72
C PRO A 128 -8.78 10.13 8.87
N LEU A 129 -8.19 9.09 9.47
CA LEU A 129 -7.25 8.17 8.78
C LEU A 129 -7.86 7.47 7.56
N CYS A 130 -9.14 7.08 7.63
CA CYS A 130 -9.83 6.40 6.54
C CYS A 130 -10.63 7.36 5.62
N CYS A 131 -10.40 8.67 5.72
CA CYS A 131 -11.09 9.67 4.91
C CYS A 131 -10.30 9.93 3.60
N PRO A 132 -10.90 9.71 2.42
CA PRO A 132 -10.30 10.13 1.15
C PRO A 132 -10.05 11.64 1.12
N ASP A 133 -8.93 12.08 0.52
CA ASP A 133 -8.58 13.50 0.46
C ASP A 133 -9.67 14.36 -0.16
N ARG A 134 -10.32 13.85 -1.22
CA ARG A 134 -11.43 14.53 -1.88
C ARG A 134 -12.61 14.79 -0.93
N VAL A 135 -12.96 13.80 -0.10
CA VAL A 135 -14.06 13.94 0.87
C VAL A 135 -13.71 14.96 1.95
N TYR A 136 -12.46 14.98 2.41
CA TYR A 136 -12.04 15.94 3.42
C TYR A 136 -11.93 17.37 2.85
N ASN A 137 -11.15 17.54 1.77
CA ASN A 137 -10.82 18.85 1.21
C ASN A 137 -12.01 19.51 0.51
N ASP A 138 -12.78 18.74 -0.27
CA ASP A 138 -13.82 19.32 -1.13
C ASP A 138 -15.18 19.38 -0.44
N LEU A 139 -15.45 18.45 0.48
CA LEU A 139 -16.75 18.33 1.16
C LEU A 139 -16.70 18.78 2.63
N MET A 140 -15.83 18.19 3.47
CA MET A 140 -15.84 18.52 4.91
C MET A 140 -15.41 19.96 5.18
N LEU A 141 -14.28 20.40 4.60
CA LEU A 141 -13.81 21.78 4.76
C LEU A 141 -14.79 22.80 4.13
N SER A 142 -15.50 22.44 3.06
CA SER A 142 -16.49 23.34 2.45
C SER A 142 -17.73 23.54 3.33
N CYS A 143 -18.10 22.54 4.15
CA CYS A 143 -19.14 22.67 5.17
C CYS A 143 -18.76 23.67 6.29
N TRP A 144 -17.46 23.86 6.54
CA TRP A 144 -16.94 24.75 7.58
C TRP A 144 -16.46 26.11 7.08
N ARG A 145 -16.89 26.53 5.88
CA ARG A 145 -16.60 27.87 5.38
C ARG A 145 -17.18 28.93 6.31
N ARG A 146 -16.38 29.97 6.56
CA ARG A 146 -16.76 31.11 7.40
C ARG A 146 -18.05 31.76 6.92
N ASN A 147 -18.13 32.08 5.63
CA ASN A 147 -19.33 32.65 5.02
C ASN A 147 -20.38 31.56 4.78
N ALA A 148 -21.51 31.65 5.49
CA ALA A 148 -22.63 30.71 5.39
C ALA A 148 -23.14 30.51 3.95
N LYS A 149 -23.08 31.54 3.09
CA LYS A 149 -23.51 31.45 1.69
C LYS A 149 -22.59 30.62 0.80
N GLN A 150 -21.36 30.38 1.23
CA GLN A 150 -20.38 29.59 0.48
C GLN A 150 -20.39 28.11 0.85
N ARG A 151 -21.15 27.72 1.88
CA ARG A 151 -21.32 26.33 2.28
C ARG A 151 -22.22 25.61 1.27
N PRO A 152 -21.96 24.34 0.95
CA PRO A 152 -22.79 23.59 0.01
C PRO A 152 -24.21 23.39 0.53
N SER A 153 -25.18 23.24 -0.36
CA SER A 153 -26.53 22.82 0.04
C SER A 153 -26.56 21.32 0.37
N PHE A 154 -27.57 20.86 1.11
CA PHE A 154 -27.74 19.41 1.33
C PHE A 154 -28.00 18.63 0.03
N GLN A 155 -28.50 19.29 -1.02
CA GLN A 155 -28.58 18.72 -2.36
C GLN A 155 -27.17 18.46 -2.92
N ASP A 156 -26.27 19.44 -2.85
CA ASP A 156 -24.89 19.31 -3.35
C ASP A 156 -24.12 18.25 -2.56
N ILE A 157 -24.24 18.26 -1.23
CA ILE A 157 -23.64 17.27 -0.32
C ILE A 157 -24.10 15.86 -0.69
N HIS A 158 -25.41 15.66 -0.85
CA HIS A 158 -25.97 14.36 -1.20
C HIS A 158 -25.46 13.87 -2.55
N THR A 159 -25.42 14.73 -3.57
CA THR A 159 -24.90 14.40 -4.90
C THR A 159 -23.43 14.01 -4.85
N GLN A 160 -22.57 14.80 -4.20
CA GLN A 160 -21.14 14.49 -4.07
C GLN A 160 -20.88 13.17 -3.34
N LEU A 161 -21.66 12.88 -2.29
CA LEU A 161 -21.55 11.61 -1.57
C LEU A 161 -22.06 10.42 -2.41
N MET A 162 -23.11 10.62 -3.21
CA MET A 162 -23.60 9.59 -4.15
C MET A 162 -22.61 9.31 -5.26
N GLU A 163 -21.97 10.33 -5.85
CA GLU A 163 -20.91 10.17 -6.84
C GLU A 163 -19.71 9.43 -6.25
N SER A 164 -19.29 9.81 -5.04
CA SER A 164 -18.20 9.14 -4.33
C SER A 164 -18.53 7.66 -4.07
N LEU A 165 -19.78 7.37 -3.68
CA LEU A 165 -20.24 6.00 -3.45
C LEU A 165 -20.35 5.21 -4.76
N ALA A 166 -20.84 5.82 -5.84
CA ALA A 166 -20.91 5.20 -7.16
C ALA A 166 -19.52 4.87 -7.70
N LEU A 167 -18.53 5.74 -7.49
CA LEU A 167 -17.13 5.45 -7.82
C LEU A 167 -16.58 4.27 -6.99
N CYS A 168 -16.98 4.14 -5.73
CA CYS A 168 -16.63 2.98 -4.91
C CYS A 168 -17.29 1.69 -5.43
N TYR A 169 -18.56 1.73 -5.83
CA TYR A 169 -19.25 0.56 -6.41
C TYR A 169 -18.71 0.20 -7.79
N LEU A 170 -18.50 1.17 -8.68
CA LEU A 170 -17.87 0.95 -9.99
C LEU A 170 -16.45 0.38 -9.84
N ARG A 171 -15.69 0.79 -8.81
CA ARG A 171 -14.39 0.17 -8.52
C ARG A 171 -14.51 -1.24 -7.94
N ALA A 172 -15.60 -1.55 -7.24
CA ALA A 172 -15.86 -2.88 -6.70
C ALA A 172 -16.37 -3.87 -7.76
N ASP A 173 -17.10 -3.39 -8.78
CA ASP A 173 -17.61 -4.20 -9.89
C ASP A 173 -16.63 -4.36 -11.06
N MET A 174 -15.48 -3.66 -11.04
CA MET A 174 -14.43 -3.81 -12.05
C MET A 174 -13.44 -4.89 -11.63
N GLU A 175 -13.35 -5.95 -12.45
CA GLU A 175 -12.39 -7.05 -12.30
C GLU A 175 -10.96 -6.49 -12.15
N ARG A 176 -10.33 -6.72 -11.00
CA ARG A 176 -8.96 -6.25 -10.75
C ARG A 176 -7.97 -7.12 -11.51
N VAL A 177 -7.12 -6.50 -12.31
CA VAL A 177 -6.13 -7.19 -13.14
C VAL A 177 -4.78 -7.20 -12.44
N VAL A 178 -4.25 -8.40 -12.21
CA VAL A 178 -2.96 -8.62 -11.54
C VAL A 178 -2.03 -9.38 -12.48
N LEU A 179 -0.94 -8.73 -12.90
CA LEU A 179 0.11 -9.28 -13.74
C LEU A 179 1.31 -9.67 -12.88
N ILE A 180 1.76 -10.93 -12.96
CA ILE A 180 2.87 -11.44 -12.12
C ILE A 180 3.93 -12.08 -13.02
N THR A 181 5.16 -11.56 -12.97
CA THR A 181 6.30 -12.16 -13.69
C THR A 181 6.87 -13.36 -12.93
N GLY A 182 7.20 -14.44 -13.64
CA GLY A 182 7.75 -15.65 -13.04
C GLY A 182 6.76 -16.41 -12.13
N ALA A 183 5.48 -16.38 -12.49
CA ALA A 183 4.37 -16.89 -11.66
C ALA A 183 4.11 -18.40 -11.78
N ASN A 184 4.88 -19.14 -12.60
CA ASN A 184 4.68 -20.58 -12.81
C ASN A 184 5.26 -21.47 -11.70
N SER A 185 5.97 -20.92 -10.70
CA SER A 185 6.55 -21.69 -9.59
C SER A 185 6.98 -20.78 -8.43
N GLY A 186 7.37 -21.37 -7.31
CA GLY A 186 8.01 -20.64 -6.21
C GLY A 186 7.13 -19.53 -5.65
N ILE A 187 7.73 -18.39 -5.33
CA ILE A 187 7.06 -17.26 -4.65
C ILE A 187 5.93 -16.70 -5.52
N GLY A 188 6.13 -16.62 -6.83
CA GLY A 188 5.14 -16.09 -7.76
C GLY A 188 3.87 -16.94 -7.79
N LEU A 189 4.00 -18.27 -7.86
CA LEU A 189 2.84 -19.18 -7.81
C LEU A 189 2.14 -19.14 -6.44
N ALA A 190 2.91 -19.13 -5.36
CA ALA A 190 2.35 -19.03 -4.01
C ALA A 190 1.61 -17.70 -3.77
N LEU A 191 2.07 -16.61 -4.40
CA LEU A 191 1.34 -15.35 -4.41
C LEU A 191 0.01 -15.49 -5.16
N CYS A 192 -0.01 -16.13 -6.34
CA CYS A 192 -1.26 -16.37 -7.06
C CYS A 192 -2.30 -17.10 -6.20
N GLU A 193 -1.90 -18.18 -5.51
CA GLU A 193 -2.78 -18.92 -4.61
C GLU A 193 -3.34 -18.04 -3.48
N ARG A 194 -2.49 -17.24 -2.83
CA ARG A 194 -2.90 -16.33 -1.75
C ARG A 194 -3.86 -15.26 -2.26
N LEU A 195 -3.58 -14.66 -3.42
CA LEU A 195 -4.44 -13.64 -4.02
C LEU A 195 -5.81 -14.18 -4.40
N LEU A 196 -5.90 -15.39 -4.97
CA LEU A 196 -7.19 -16.02 -5.29
C LEU A 196 -7.98 -16.45 -4.05
N THR A 197 -7.29 -16.78 -2.95
CA THR A 197 -7.93 -17.05 -1.66
C THR A 197 -8.53 -15.77 -1.08
N GLU A 198 -7.85 -14.64 -1.24
CA GLU A 198 -8.30 -13.34 -0.75
C GLU A 198 -9.43 -12.73 -1.61
N ASP A 199 -9.30 -12.83 -2.93
CA ASP A 199 -10.27 -12.33 -3.88
C ASP A 199 -10.40 -13.28 -5.08
N SER A 200 -11.49 -14.04 -5.10
CA SER A 200 -11.78 -15.00 -6.16
C SER A 200 -12.20 -14.36 -7.49
N GLN A 201 -12.49 -13.04 -7.50
CA GLN A 201 -12.89 -12.30 -8.70
C GLN A 201 -11.70 -11.66 -9.42
N LEU A 202 -10.48 -11.88 -8.96
CA LEU A 202 -9.29 -11.38 -9.64
C LEU A 202 -9.11 -12.00 -11.02
N ARG A 203 -8.67 -11.17 -11.96
CA ARG A 203 -8.03 -11.64 -13.18
C ARG A 203 -6.53 -11.71 -12.98
N LEU A 204 -6.02 -12.93 -12.85
CA LEU A 204 -4.58 -13.18 -12.77
C LEU A 204 -4.00 -13.39 -14.17
N CYS A 205 -2.90 -12.72 -14.48
CA CYS A 205 -2.10 -12.97 -15.67
C CYS A 205 -0.72 -13.49 -15.26
N LEU A 206 -0.47 -14.77 -15.55
CA LEU A 206 0.79 -15.45 -15.26
C LEU A 206 1.77 -15.21 -16.41
N ALA A 207 2.69 -14.26 -16.22
CA ALA A 207 3.71 -13.93 -17.21
C ALA A 207 4.96 -14.78 -17.03
N CYS A 208 5.18 -15.74 -17.94
CA CYS A 208 6.16 -16.80 -17.74
C CYS A 208 6.96 -17.10 -19.01
N ARG A 209 8.24 -17.43 -18.84
CA ARG A 209 9.13 -17.84 -19.95
C ARG A 209 8.77 -19.22 -20.49
N ASN A 210 8.44 -20.16 -19.60
CA ASN A 210 8.13 -21.54 -19.96
C ASN A 210 6.61 -21.77 -19.92
N MET A 211 5.98 -21.80 -21.09
CA MET A 211 4.53 -21.91 -21.22
C MET A 211 3.99 -23.27 -20.78
N GLN A 212 4.76 -24.34 -20.91
CA GLN A 212 4.34 -25.67 -20.42
C GLN A 212 4.21 -25.67 -18.89
N ARG A 213 5.17 -25.07 -18.17
CA ARG A 213 5.09 -24.90 -16.72
C ARG A 213 4.00 -23.92 -16.32
N ALA A 214 3.77 -22.88 -17.12
CA ALA A 214 2.69 -21.92 -16.89
C ALA A 214 1.31 -22.59 -17.00
N GLU A 215 1.09 -23.45 -17.99
CA GLU A 215 -0.16 -24.21 -18.15
C GLU A 215 -0.39 -25.19 -16.98
N ALA A 216 0.68 -25.85 -16.52
CA ALA A 216 0.60 -26.71 -15.34
C ALA A 216 0.22 -25.92 -14.08
N ALA A 217 0.83 -24.75 -13.88
CA ALA A 217 0.51 -23.86 -12.76
C ALA A 217 -0.94 -23.35 -12.83
N ARG A 218 -1.39 -22.91 -14.01
CA ARG A 218 -2.79 -22.51 -14.27
C ARG A 218 -3.76 -23.64 -13.96
N SER A 219 -3.48 -24.85 -14.41
CA SER A 219 -4.32 -26.02 -14.14
C SER A 219 -4.45 -26.30 -12.64
N ALA A 220 -3.34 -26.19 -11.88
CA ALA A 220 -3.35 -26.35 -10.43
C ALA A 220 -4.16 -25.25 -9.72
N LEU A 221 -4.02 -23.99 -10.17
CA LEU A 221 -4.81 -22.87 -9.64
C LEU A 221 -6.31 -23.06 -9.92
N LEU A 222 -6.69 -23.45 -11.14
CA LEU A 222 -8.09 -23.69 -11.51
C LEU A 222 -8.69 -24.92 -10.82
N THR A 223 -7.86 -25.90 -10.45
CA THR A 223 -8.31 -27.05 -9.64
C THR A 223 -8.67 -26.64 -8.23
N SER A 224 -7.91 -25.72 -7.62
CA SER A 224 -8.15 -25.21 -6.27
C SER A 224 -9.17 -24.06 -6.23
N HIS A 225 -9.30 -23.31 -7.32
CA HIS A 225 -10.14 -22.11 -7.46
C HIS A 225 -10.88 -22.15 -8.81
N SER A 226 -11.95 -22.95 -8.90
CA SER A 226 -12.64 -23.24 -10.16
C SER A 226 -13.23 -22.04 -10.90
N ASN A 227 -13.53 -20.96 -10.18
CA ASN A 227 -14.13 -19.74 -10.73
C ASN A 227 -13.10 -18.64 -11.01
N ALA A 228 -11.81 -18.90 -10.82
CA ALA A 228 -10.75 -17.92 -11.03
C ALA A 228 -10.52 -17.64 -12.52
N HIS A 229 -10.24 -16.38 -12.86
CA HIS A 229 -9.83 -15.98 -14.20
C HIS A 229 -8.29 -15.96 -14.26
N VAL A 230 -7.71 -16.94 -14.95
CA VAL A 230 -6.25 -17.12 -15.01
C VAL A 230 -5.79 -17.14 -16.47
N ASP A 231 -5.23 -16.01 -16.90
CA ASP A 231 -4.64 -15.80 -18.22
C ASP A 231 -3.15 -16.15 -18.20
N LEU A 232 -2.63 -16.58 -19.36
CA LEU A 232 -1.19 -16.81 -19.57
C LEU A 232 -0.61 -15.77 -20.52
N LEU A 233 0.62 -15.36 -20.24
CA LEU A 233 1.41 -14.46 -21.07
C LEU A 233 2.81 -15.03 -21.24
N GLN A 234 3.25 -15.23 -22.47
CA GLN A 234 4.63 -15.65 -22.73
C GLN A 234 5.55 -14.44 -22.54
N LEU A 235 6.43 -14.52 -21.55
CA LEU A 235 7.36 -13.45 -21.21
C LEU A 235 8.68 -14.01 -20.71
N ASP A 236 9.73 -13.83 -21.51
CA ASP A 236 11.11 -13.88 -21.04
C ASP A 236 11.60 -12.46 -20.72
N VAL A 237 11.63 -12.11 -19.43
CA VAL A 237 12.15 -10.80 -18.99
C VAL A 237 13.63 -10.62 -19.34
N GLY A 238 14.39 -11.68 -19.62
CA GLY A 238 15.78 -11.58 -20.03
C GLY A 238 15.98 -11.23 -21.51
N SER A 239 14.90 -11.11 -22.31
CA SER A 239 14.94 -10.80 -23.74
C SER A 239 14.16 -9.53 -24.08
N VAL A 240 14.83 -8.57 -24.70
CA VAL A 240 14.20 -7.28 -25.10
C VAL A 240 13.00 -7.51 -26.02
N GLN A 241 13.18 -8.36 -27.04
CA GLN A 241 12.11 -8.68 -27.99
C GLN A 241 10.91 -9.33 -27.30
N SER A 242 11.14 -10.28 -26.38
CA SER A 242 10.05 -10.93 -25.66
C SER A 242 9.28 -9.93 -24.79
N VAL A 243 9.97 -8.99 -24.12
CA VAL A 243 9.32 -7.96 -23.30
C VAL A 243 8.43 -7.05 -24.15
N LEU A 244 8.93 -6.58 -25.29
CA LEU A 244 8.16 -5.71 -26.20
C LEU A 244 6.92 -6.41 -26.76
N SER A 245 7.06 -7.65 -27.22
CA SER A 245 5.92 -8.44 -27.72
C SER A 245 4.89 -8.71 -26.62
N ALA A 246 5.32 -9.08 -25.41
CA ALA A 246 4.43 -9.29 -24.28
C ALA A 246 3.70 -8.00 -23.86
N ALA A 247 4.38 -6.85 -23.90
CA ALA A 247 3.76 -5.57 -23.56
C ALA A 247 2.71 -5.14 -24.58
N GLN A 248 2.93 -5.40 -25.88
CA GLN A 248 1.91 -5.19 -26.93
C GLN A 248 0.69 -6.08 -26.69
N GLU A 249 0.89 -7.35 -26.37
CA GLU A 249 -0.19 -8.28 -26.05
C GLU A 249 -1.00 -7.82 -24.83
N VAL A 250 -0.32 -7.38 -23.76
CA VAL A 250 -0.98 -6.83 -22.56
C VAL A 250 -1.79 -5.57 -22.91
N LYS A 251 -1.23 -4.64 -23.69
CA LYS A 251 -1.94 -3.42 -24.15
C LYS A 251 -3.18 -3.74 -25.00
N ALA A 252 -3.16 -4.84 -25.75
CA ALA A 252 -4.32 -5.29 -26.52
C ALA A 252 -5.38 -5.98 -25.66
N ARG A 253 -4.99 -6.62 -24.54
CA ARG A 253 -5.89 -7.41 -23.68
C ARG A 253 -6.52 -6.60 -22.54
N TYR A 254 -5.79 -5.64 -21.98
CA TYR A 254 -6.18 -4.98 -20.74
C TYR A 254 -6.19 -3.47 -20.88
N ASN A 255 -7.28 -2.85 -20.42
CA ASN A 255 -7.42 -1.39 -20.35
C ASN A 255 -6.75 -0.78 -19.11
N ARG A 256 -6.42 -1.62 -18.12
CA ARG A 256 -5.75 -1.24 -16.86
C ARG A 256 -5.08 -2.45 -16.23
N ILE A 257 -4.07 -2.20 -15.39
CA ILE A 257 -3.38 -3.18 -14.58
C ILE A 257 -3.29 -2.62 -13.16
N ASP A 258 -4.01 -3.25 -12.22
CA ASP A 258 -4.07 -2.81 -10.83
C ASP A 258 -2.77 -3.10 -10.10
N PHE A 259 -2.17 -4.26 -10.38
CA PHE A 259 -0.90 -4.69 -9.80
C PHE A 259 -0.01 -5.32 -10.86
N LEU A 260 1.24 -4.86 -10.94
CA LEU A 260 2.32 -5.56 -11.61
C LEU A 260 3.38 -5.98 -10.58
N TYR A 261 3.49 -7.29 -10.39
CA TYR A 261 4.48 -7.92 -9.53
C TYR A 261 5.69 -8.33 -10.35
N LEU A 262 6.82 -7.68 -10.07
CA LEU A 262 8.11 -7.90 -10.72
C LEU A 262 8.89 -8.93 -9.91
N ASN A 263 8.47 -10.19 -10.04
CA ASN A 263 8.91 -11.32 -9.23
C ASN A 263 9.93 -12.23 -9.95
N ALA A 264 9.97 -12.22 -11.28
CA ALA A 264 10.97 -12.98 -12.04
C ALA A 264 12.40 -12.60 -11.59
N GLY A 265 13.30 -13.58 -11.59
CA GLY A 265 14.69 -13.30 -11.26
C GLY A 265 15.55 -14.54 -11.29
N ILE A 266 16.84 -14.33 -11.50
CA ILE A 266 17.84 -15.37 -11.58
C ILE A 266 19.05 -15.08 -10.70
N MET A 267 19.77 -16.16 -10.38
CA MET A 267 21.08 -16.17 -9.75
C MET A 267 21.85 -17.37 -10.34
N PRO A 268 22.30 -17.30 -11.62
CA PRO A 268 22.99 -18.42 -12.27
C PRO A 268 24.27 -18.84 -11.53
N ASN A 269 24.55 -20.14 -11.55
CA ASN A 269 25.76 -20.76 -11.00
C ASN A 269 26.11 -20.31 -9.56
N PRO A 270 25.20 -20.43 -8.58
CA PRO A 270 25.52 -20.07 -7.21
C PRO A 270 26.53 -21.08 -6.66
N GLN A 271 27.77 -20.62 -6.44
CA GLN A 271 28.84 -21.40 -5.86
C GLN A 271 29.00 -21.06 -4.39
N LEU A 272 29.19 -22.10 -3.57
CA LEU A 272 29.42 -21.95 -2.15
C LEU A 272 30.93 -21.84 -1.91
N ASP A 273 31.39 -20.68 -1.45
CA ASP A 273 32.77 -20.52 -0.97
C ASP A 273 32.91 -21.30 0.34
N LEU A 274 33.39 -22.53 0.23
CA LEU A 274 33.58 -23.44 1.36
C LEU A 274 34.51 -22.84 2.42
N ASN A 275 35.52 -22.06 2.03
CA ASN A 275 36.43 -21.44 2.97
C ASN A 275 35.74 -20.32 3.77
N ALA A 276 34.94 -19.48 3.10
CA ALA A 276 34.13 -18.46 3.77
C ALA A 276 33.05 -19.10 4.65
N PHE A 277 32.43 -20.19 4.19
CA PHE A 277 31.42 -20.95 4.94
C PHE A 277 31.98 -21.56 6.23
N PHE A 278 33.10 -22.27 6.17
CA PHE A 278 33.72 -22.85 7.37
C PHE A 278 34.23 -21.78 8.33
N LYS A 279 34.87 -20.71 7.82
CA LYS A 279 35.29 -19.58 8.68
C LYS A 279 34.12 -18.90 9.36
N GLY A 280 33.02 -18.72 8.63
CA GLY A 280 31.85 -18.03 9.14
C GLY A 280 30.99 -18.87 10.11
N LEU A 281 30.99 -20.21 9.96
CA LEU A 281 30.42 -21.18 10.91
C LEU A 281 31.00 -21.04 12.33
N PHE A 282 32.29 -20.70 12.43
CA PHE A 282 32.98 -20.46 13.71
C PHE A 282 33.04 -18.98 14.11
N SER A 283 32.37 -18.09 13.37
CA SER A 283 32.35 -16.66 13.67
C SER A 283 31.18 -16.28 14.57
N ARG A 284 31.32 -15.17 15.33
CA ARG A 284 30.21 -14.56 16.09
C ARG A 284 29.04 -14.09 15.20
N ASN A 285 29.25 -14.02 13.88
CA ASN A 285 28.28 -13.55 12.90
C ASN A 285 27.55 -14.70 12.18
N VAL A 286 27.66 -15.94 12.66
CA VAL A 286 27.06 -17.13 12.02
C VAL A 286 25.57 -16.96 11.71
N VAL A 287 24.80 -16.34 12.62
CA VAL A 287 23.36 -16.08 12.41
C VAL A 287 23.13 -15.09 11.26
N ARG A 288 23.89 -13.99 11.21
CA ARG A 288 23.81 -13.00 10.12
C ARG A 288 24.24 -13.64 8.80
N MET A 289 25.33 -14.39 8.82
CA MET A 289 25.87 -15.10 7.67
C MET A 289 24.84 -16.08 7.08
N PHE A 290 24.15 -16.88 7.88
CA PHE A 290 23.10 -17.76 7.37
C PHE A 290 21.84 -16.99 6.97
N ALA A 291 21.54 -15.86 7.62
CA ALA A 291 20.39 -15.02 7.29
C ALA A 291 20.52 -14.26 5.97
N THR A 292 21.74 -13.91 5.57
CA THR A 292 22.02 -13.14 4.35
C THR A 292 22.78 -13.95 3.31
N ALA A 293 23.33 -15.12 3.63
CA ALA A 293 24.31 -15.82 2.79
C ALA A 293 25.51 -14.92 2.36
N GLU A 294 25.78 -13.87 3.14
CA GLU A 294 26.79 -12.83 2.87
C GLU A 294 28.20 -13.43 2.84
N GLY A 295 28.90 -13.23 1.73
CA GLY A 295 30.27 -13.72 1.51
C GLY A 295 30.40 -15.23 1.28
N ILE A 296 29.31 -15.99 1.34
CA ILE A 296 29.31 -17.45 1.08
C ILE A 296 28.97 -17.75 -0.37
N LEU A 297 28.05 -17.00 -0.97
CA LEU A 297 27.60 -17.26 -2.34
C LEU A 297 28.35 -16.37 -3.32
N THR A 298 29.12 -17.00 -4.20
CA THR A 298 29.69 -16.35 -5.38
C THR A 298 28.93 -16.78 -6.62
N GLN A 299 28.97 -15.94 -7.64
CA GLN A 299 28.24 -16.16 -8.87
C GLN A 299 29.14 -15.85 -10.06
N GLN A 300 28.99 -16.64 -11.13
CA GLN A 300 29.53 -16.33 -12.45
C GLN A 300 28.39 -15.95 -13.39
N ASP A 301 28.36 -14.68 -13.78
CA ASP A 301 27.43 -14.13 -14.77
C ASP A 301 27.91 -14.40 -16.20
N ARG A 302 27.00 -14.31 -17.17
CA ARG A 302 27.26 -14.53 -18.59
C ARG A 302 26.46 -13.54 -19.44
N LEU A 303 26.92 -13.31 -20.67
CA LEU A 303 26.14 -12.54 -21.64
C LEU A 303 24.97 -13.39 -22.18
N ASN A 304 23.80 -12.77 -22.28
CA ASN A 304 22.64 -13.34 -22.95
C ASN A 304 22.73 -13.14 -24.48
N SER A 305 21.69 -13.55 -25.21
CA SER A 305 21.58 -13.37 -26.67
C SER A 305 21.62 -11.91 -27.13
N ASP A 306 21.28 -10.98 -26.24
CA ASP A 306 21.19 -9.54 -26.53
C ASP A 306 22.51 -8.82 -26.16
N GLY A 307 23.55 -9.55 -25.74
CA GLY A 307 24.84 -8.98 -25.34
C GLY A 307 24.83 -8.28 -23.97
N LEU A 308 23.86 -8.59 -23.12
CA LEU A 308 23.70 -8.04 -21.77
C LEU A 308 24.04 -9.09 -20.71
N GLN A 309 24.53 -8.66 -19.55
CA GLN A 309 24.72 -9.57 -18.41
C GLN A 309 23.37 -10.14 -17.96
N GLU A 310 23.28 -11.48 -17.89
CA GLU A 310 22.02 -12.23 -17.75
C GLU A 310 21.26 -11.81 -16.48
N VAL A 311 21.99 -11.58 -15.37
CA VAL A 311 21.42 -11.15 -14.10
C VAL A 311 20.76 -9.80 -14.20
N PHE A 312 21.44 -8.81 -14.77
CA PHE A 312 20.90 -7.46 -14.91
C PHE A 312 19.78 -7.40 -15.95
N ALA A 313 19.93 -8.13 -17.06
CA ALA A 313 18.89 -8.26 -18.07
C ALA A 313 17.57 -8.77 -17.45
N THR A 314 17.65 -9.84 -16.65
CA THR A 314 16.47 -10.50 -16.07
C THR A 314 15.94 -9.77 -14.82
N ASN A 315 16.82 -9.42 -13.87
CA ASN A 315 16.39 -8.90 -12.57
C ASN A 315 15.97 -7.43 -12.63
N LEU A 316 16.49 -6.66 -13.60
CA LEU A 316 16.32 -5.20 -13.66
C LEU A 316 15.83 -4.71 -15.02
N PHE A 317 16.60 -4.87 -16.10
CA PHE A 317 16.34 -4.18 -17.36
C PHE A 317 15.04 -4.61 -18.04
N GLY A 318 14.76 -5.91 -18.09
CA GLY A 318 13.50 -6.42 -18.63
C GLY A 318 12.28 -5.91 -17.89
N HIS A 319 12.36 -5.86 -16.55
CA HIS A 319 11.30 -5.28 -15.72
C HIS A 319 11.14 -3.78 -15.96
N PHE A 320 12.24 -3.04 -16.04
CA PHE A 320 12.19 -1.61 -16.33
C PHE A 320 11.56 -1.33 -17.70
N LEU A 321 11.96 -2.06 -18.74
CA LEU A 321 11.38 -1.92 -20.07
C LEU A 321 9.89 -2.26 -20.06
N LEU A 322 9.49 -3.33 -19.36
CA LEU A 322 8.09 -3.70 -19.19
C LEU A 322 7.28 -2.60 -18.50
N ILE A 323 7.82 -1.98 -17.45
CA ILE A 323 7.18 -0.85 -16.76
C ILE A 323 7.01 0.33 -17.71
N ARG A 324 8.05 0.69 -18.48
CA ARG A 324 7.99 1.79 -19.44
C ARG A 324 6.90 1.58 -20.50
N GLU A 325 6.79 0.36 -21.02
CA GLU A 325 5.79 0.03 -22.04
C GLU A 325 4.35 -0.01 -21.53
N LEU A 326 4.17 -0.33 -20.24
CA LEU A 326 2.87 -0.49 -19.59
C LEU A 326 2.47 0.68 -18.69
N GLU A 327 3.33 1.69 -18.53
CA GLU A 327 3.15 2.83 -17.63
C GLU A 327 1.73 3.46 -17.69
N PRO A 328 1.13 3.68 -18.87
CA PRO A 328 -0.21 4.28 -18.96
C PRO A 328 -1.34 3.43 -18.36
N LEU A 329 -1.12 2.12 -18.19
CA LEU A 329 -2.10 1.18 -17.69
C LEU A 329 -1.93 0.89 -16.19
N LEU A 330 -0.79 1.26 -15.60
CA LEU A 330 -0.37 0.78 -14.29
C LEU A 330 -0.83 1.68 -13.14
N SER A 331 -1.31 1.05 -12.06
CA SER A 331 -1.58 1.74 -10.79
C SER A 331 -0.59 1.40 -9.68
N ARG A 332 -0.16 0.14 -9.59
CA ARG A 332 0.76 -0.32 -8.52
C ARG A 332 1.83 -1.25 -9.05
N LEU A 333 3.07 -1.01 -8.60
CA LEU A 333 4.26 -1.80 -8.91
C LEU A 333 4.82 -2.41 -7.62
N VAL A 334 5.16 -3.69 -7.65
CA VAL A 334 5.79 -4.36 -6.52
C VAL A 334 7.05 -5.10 -6.97
N TRP A 335 8.21 -4.64 -6.50
CA TRP A 335 9.52 -5.21 -6.79
C TRP A 335 9.89 -6.30 -5.79
N THR A 336 10.28 -7.47 -6.28
CA THR A 336 10.87 -8.53 -5.44
C THR A 336 12.38 -8.35 -5.35
N SER A 337 12.82 -7.72 -4.25
CA SER A 337 14.22 -7.48 -3.91
C SER A 337 14.78 -8.59 -3.00
N SER A 338 15.83 -8.28 -2.24
CA SER A 338 16.51 -9.19 -1.32
C SER A 338 17.02 -8.44 -0.10
N SER A 339 17.29 -9.19 0.98
CA SER A 339 18.08 -8.71 2.12
C SER A 339 19.53 -8.43 1.73
N ASN A 340 19.98 -8.97 0.59
CA ASN A 340 21.34 -8.80 0.09
C ASN A 340 21.52 -7.58 -0.78
N ALA A 341 20.44 -6.88 -1.16
CA ALA A 341 20.51 -5.64 -1.93
C ALA A 341 21.32 -4.58 -1.18
N ARG A 342 22.61 -4.47 -1.50
CA ARG A 342 23.60 -3.67 -0.77
C ARG A 342 24.20 -2.59 -1.66
N ARG A 343 24.34 -1.37 -1.12
CA ARG A 343 25.00 -0.26 -1.84
C ARG A 343 26.41 -0.64 -2.29
N SER A 344 27.16 -1.32 -1.42
CA SER A 344 28.56 -1.69 -1.66
C SER A 344 28.76 -2.65 -2.83
N ALA A 345 27.71 -3.35 -3.25
CA ALA A 345 27.76 -4.26 -4.38
C ALA A 345 27.44 -3.56 -5.71
N PHE A 346 26.97 -2.31 -5.70
CA PHE A 346 26.60 -1.58 -6.91
C PHE A 346 27.66 -0.53 -7.28
N SER A 347 28.00 -0.40 -8.57
CA SER A 347 28.88 0.64 -9.10
C SER A 347 28.20 1.29 -10.30
N MET A 348 28.29 2.61 -10.40
CA MET A 348 27.74 3.36 -11.54
C MET A 348 28.60 3.18 -12.79
N GLU A 349 29.90 2.97 -12.60
CA GLU A 349 30.86 2.73 -13.65
C GLU A 349 30.72 1.33 -14.26
N ASP A 350 30.10 0.39 -13.52
CA ASP A 350 29.82 -0.98 -13.95
C ASP A 350 28.35 -1.36 -13.69
N MET A 351 27.43 -0.69 -14.38
CA MET A 351 25.98 -0.86 -14.19
C MET A 351 25.44 -2.25 -14.53
N GLN A 352 26.22 -3.10 -15.20
CA GLN A 352 25.85 -4.49 -15.46
C GLN A 352 26.62 -5.48 -14.57
N HIS A 353 27.49 -4.97 -13.70
CA HIS A 353 28.31 -5.76 -12.80
C HIS A 353 29.20 -6.78 -13.53
N ARG A 354 29.83 -6.33 -14.63
CA ARG A 354 30.71 -7.13 -15.50
C ARG A 354 32.00 -7.56 -14.82
N GLU A 355 32.57 -6.68 -14.01
CA GLU A 355 33.88 -6.91 -13.37
C GLU A 355 33.74 -7.41 -11.93
N GLY A 356 32.54 -7.36 -11.36
CA GLY A 356 32.27 -7.72 -9.97
C GLY A 356 31.77 -9.16 -9.76
N ARG A 357 31.73 -9.60 -8.49
CA ARG A 357 31.34 -10.98 -8.10
C ARG A 357 29.95 -11.11 -7.47
N GLU A 358 29.33 -10.00 -7.10
CA GLU A 358 28.01 -9.92 -6.44
C GLU A 358 26.90 -9.37 -7.35
N SER A 359 26.81 -9.82 -8.61
CA SER A 359 25.85 -9.25 -9.60
C SER A 359 24.40 -9.37 -9.16
N TYR A 360 24.01 -10.44 -8.47
CA TYR A 360 22.68 -10.56 -7.87
C TYR A 360 22.40 -9.44 -6.84
N SER A 361 23.31 -9.25 -5.87
CA SER A 361 23.22 -8.21 -4.84
C SER A 361 23.10 -6.82 -5.47
N SER A 362 23.95 -6.54 -6.45
CA SER A 362 23.99 -5.32 -7.24
C SER A 362 22.66 -5.06 -7.96
N SER A 363 22.13 -6.06 -8.67
CA SER A 363 20.86 -5.95 -9.38
C SER A 363 19.66 -5.70 -8.45
N LYS A 364 19.66 -6.29 -7.25
CA LYS A 364 18.59 -6.07 -6.26
C LYS A 364 18.70 -4.69 -5.61
N TYR A 365 19.91 -4.18 -5.36
CA TYR A 365 20.09 -2.79 -4.93
C TYR A 365 19.59 -1.81 -6.01
N ALA A 366 19.93 -2.04 -7.28
CA ALA A 366 19.43 -1.22 -8.38
C ALA A 366 17.89 -1.23 -8.47
N SER A 367 17.24 -2.38 -8.22
CA SER A 367 15.76 -2.45 -8.18
C SER A 367 15.16 -1.62 -7.05
N ASP A 368 15.82 -1.55 -5.90
CA ASP A 368 15.40 -0.71 -4.77
C ASP A 368 15.45 0.78 -5.15
N MET A 369 16.55 1.20 -5.79
CA MET A 369 16.76 2.58 -6.21
C MET A 369 15.78 2.99 -7.31
N LEU A 370 15.49 2.08 -8.26
CA LEU A 370 14.50 2.33 -9.30
C LEU A 370 13.09 2.51 -8.73
N SER A 371 12.70 1.74 -7.71
CA SER A 371 11.41 1.92 -7.03
C SER A 371 11.32 3.29 -6.34
N LEU A 372 12.37 3.72 -5.62
CA LEU A 372 12.45 5.06 -5.03
C LEU A 372 12.28 6.15 -6.09
N ALA A 373 12.96 5.97 -7.22
CA ALA A 373 12.97 6.90 -8.33
C ALA A 373 11.60 7.04 -9.02
N LEU A 374 10.91 5.92 -9.22
CA LEU A 374 9.54 5.87 -9.75
C LEU A 374 8.59 6.60 -8.80
N ASN A 375 8.68 6.32 -7.50
CA ASN A 375 7.88 7.01 -6.49
C ASN A 375 8.06 8.54 -6.52
N ARG A 376 9.29 9.05 -6.65
CA ARG A 376 9.53 10.50 -6.73
C ARG A 376 8.84 11.15 -7.95
N GLN A 377 8.79 10.45 -9.07
CA GLN A 377 8.29 11.00 -10.33
C GLN A 377 6.80 10.76 -10.57
N LYS A 378 6.25 9.65 -10.05
CA LYS A 378 4.97 9.09 -10.51
C LYS A 378 3.88 8.95 -9.44
N ASN A 379 4.21 9.13 -8.15
CA ASN A 379 3.18 9.10 -7.09
C ASN A 379 2.09 10.15 -7.32
N SER A 380 2.45 11.37 -7.75
CA SER A 380 1.46 12.42 -8.06
C SER A 380 0.58 12.09 -9.26
N GLN A 381 0.99 11.12 -10.08
CA GLN A 381 0.27 10.61 -11.25
C GLN A 381 -0.54 9.35 -10.91
N GLY A 382 -0.56 8.91 -9.65
CA GLY A 382 -1.32 7.75 -9.19
C GLY A 382 -0.64 6.39 -9.38
N LEU A 383 0.65 6.36 -9.76
CA LEU A 383 1.44 5.15 -9.87
C LEU A 383 2.36 5.01 -8.66
N PHE A 384 2.11 3.96 -7.85
CA PHE A 384 2.84 3.70 -6.61
C PHE A 384 3.75 2.50 -6.74
N SER A 385 5.01 2.63 -6.32
CA SER A 385 6.00 1.56 -6.35
C SER A 385 6.37 1.12 -4.93
N SER A 386 6.49 -0.19 -4.71
CA SER A 386 6.90 -0.76 -3.43
C SER A 386 7.94 -1.84 -3.62
N VAL A 387 8.79 -2.04 -2.62
CA VAL A 387 9.85 -3.06 -2.63
C VAL A 387 9.60 -4.04 -1.50
N ILE A 388 9.77 -5.33 -1.78
CA ILE A 388 9.73 -6.37 -0.75
C ILE A 388 11.02 -7.17 -0.68
N CYS A 389 11.24 -7.83 0.45
CA CYS A 389 12.21 -8.90 0.61
C CYS A 389 11.48 -10.16 1.06
N PRO A 390 11.56 -11.28 0.31
CA PRO A 390 10.84 -12.50 0.65
C PRO A 390 11.48 -13.30 1.81
N GLY A 391 12.61 -12.82 2.36
CA GLY A 391 13.43 -13.60 3.28
C GLY A 391 14.17 -14.74 2.59
N LEU A 392 14.74 -15.65 3.39
CA LEU A 392 15.41 -16.85 2.91
C LEU A 392 14.38 -17.94 2.61
N VAL A 393 14.03 -18.06 1.34
CA VAL A 393 13.05 -19.03 0.83
C VAL A 393 13.78 -20.19 0.16
N MET A 394 13.38 -21.43 0.44
CA MET A 394 13.82 -22.58 -0.34
C MET A 394 13.11 -22.58 -1.69
N THR A 395 13.84 -22.20 -2.73
CA THR A 395 13.34 -22.13 -4.11
C THR A 395 14.29 -22.86 -5.05
N ASN A 396 13.92 -22.96 -6.33
CA ASN A 396 14.82 -23.47 -7.37
C ASN A 396 16.15 -22.69 -7.44
N LEU A 397 16.20 -21.43 -6.97
CA LEU A 397 17.43 -20.64 -6.89
C LEU A 397 18.39 -21.12 -5.79
N THR A 398 17.88 -21.78 -4.75
CA THR A 398 18.68 -22.27 -3.62
C THR A 398 18.92 -23.77 -3.68
N TYR A 399 18.01 -24.56 -4.25
CA TYR A 399 18.16 -26.03 -4.33
C TYR A 399 19.42 -26.49 -5.08
N GLY A 400 19.90 -25.72 -6.07
CA GLY A 400 21.11 -26.06 -6.82
C GLY A 400 22.42 -25.90 -6.04
N ILE A 401 22.38 -25.33 -4.82
CA ILE A 401 23.59 -25.02 -4.04
C ILE A 401 24.13 -26.25 -3.29
N LEU A 402 23.26 -27.15 -2.82
CA LEU A 402 23.62 -28.33 -2.02
C LEU A 402 22.84 -29.58 -2.48
N PRO A 403 23.38 -30.80 -2.36
CA PRO A 403 22.66 -32.04 -2.64
C PRO A 403 21.36 -32.16 -1.81
N SER A 404 20.32 -32.79 -2.35
CA SER A 404 19.00 -32.91 -1.73
C SER A 404 19.01 -33.54 -0.32
N PHE A 405 19.88 -34.53 -0.09
CA PHE A 405 20.05 -35.14 1.23
C PHE A 405 20.59 -34.13 2.26
N PHE A 406 21.47 -33.23 1.84
CA PHE A 406 22.08 -32.24 2.73
C PHE A 406 21.06 -31.18 3.16
N TRP A 407 20.14 -30.81 2.27
CA TRP A 407 18.98 -29.99 2.64
C TRP A 407 18.13 -30.69 3.71
N THR A 408 17.85 -31.98 3.55
CA THR A 408 17.09 -32.76 4.55
C THR A 408 17.78 -32.74 5.93
N LEU A 409 19.11 -32.81 5.95
CA LEU A 409 19.91 -32.80 7.17
C LEU A 409 19.94 -31.42 7.87
N ILE A 410 20.03 -30.33 7.10
CA ILE A 410 20.15 -28.97 7.67
C ILE A 410 18.79 -28.36 8.05
N MET A 411 17.67 -28.85 7.51
CA MET A 411 16.34 -28.24 7.74
C MET A 411 15.92 -28.12 9.22
N PRO A 412 16.13 -29.13 10.10
CA PRO A 412 15.87 -28.96 11.53
C PRO A 412 16.70 -27.83 12.15
N VAL A 413 17.96 -27.67 11.71
CA VAL A 413 18.84 -26.57 12.14
C VAL A 413 18.31 -25.23 11.63
N MET A 414 17.83 -25.16 10.39
CA MET A 414 17.22 -23.95 9.82
C MET A 414 15.96 -23.52 10.60
N TRP A 415 15.14 -24.47 11.06
CA TRP A 415 14.01 -24.20 11.95
C TRP A 415 14.44 -23.70 13.33
N LEU A 416 15.53 -24.23 13.89
CA LEU A 416 16.09 -23.73 15.16
C LEU A 416 16.68 -22.32 15.01
N ILE A 417 17.37 -22.04 13.89
CA ILE A 417 17.92 -20.70 13.58
C ILE A 417 16.78 -19.67 13.49
N ARG A 418 15.59 -20.07 13.05
CA ARG A 418 14.39 -19.20 13.00
C ARG A 418 14.02 -18.58 14.34
N ILE A 419 14.38 -19.21 15.46
CA ILE A 419 14.16 -18.64 16.81
C ILE A 419 14.99 -17.36 17.01
N PHE A 420 16.17 -17.28 16.39
CA PHE A 420 17.10 -16.17 16.51
C PHE A 420 16.99 -15.16 15.37
N THR A 421 16.44 -15.55 14.22
CA THR A 421 16.22 -14.66 13.09
C THR A 421 14.94 -15.00 12.33
N ASN A 422 14.04 -14.02 12.23
CA ASN A 422 12.74 -14.20 11.58
C ASN A 422 12.81 -14.08 10.04
N THR A 423 13.99 -13.90 9.45
CA THR A 423 14.15 -13.81 7.99
C THR A 423 14.04 -15.15 7.28
N PHE A 424 14.02 -16.27 8.01
CA PHE A 424 13.92 -17.62 7.46
C PHE A 424 12.45 -17.95 7.20
N THR A 425 11.97 -17.56 6.03
CA THR A 425 10.60 -17.85 5.59
C THR A 425 10.47 -19.30 5.13
N LEU A 426 11.54 -19.87 4.56
CA LEU A 426 11.74 -21.28 4.17
C LEU A 426 10.83 -21.80 3.06
N THR A 427 9.55 -21.45 3.05
CA THR A 427 8.60 -21.88 2.02
C THR A 427 8.23 -20.71 1.10
N PRO A 428 7.93 -20.97 -0.19
CA PRO A 428 7.44 -19.92 -1.08
C PRO A 428 6.19 -19.20 -0.57
N HIS A 429 5.29 -19.93 0.08
CA HIS A 429 4.10 -19.38 0.71
C HIS A 429 4.43 -18.31 1.78
N ASN A 430 5.39 -18.59 2.65
CA ASN A 430 5.84 -17.62 3.66
C ASN A 430 6.63 -16.47 3.01
N GLY A 431 7.40 -16.76 1.95
CA GLY A 431 8.11 -15.74 1.19
C GLY A 431 7.18 -14.72 0.51
N ALA A 432 5.98 -15.15 0.12
CA ALA A 432 4.95 -14.31 -0.47
C ALA A 432 4.20 -13.41 0.54
N GLU A 433 4.52 -13.46 1.84
CA GLU A 433 3.80 -12.72 2.86
C GLU A 433 3.74 -11.20 2.62
N ALA A 434 4.89 -10.54 2.40
CA ALA A 434 4.93 -9.11 2.15
C ALA A 434 4.27 -8.72 0.82
N LEU A 435 4.36 -9.58 -0.20
CA LEU A 435 3.68 -9.39 -1.49
C LEU A 435 2.15 -9.37 -1.28
N HIS A 436 1.63 -10.36 -0.56
CA HIS A 436 0.21 -10.46 -0.21
C HIS A 436 -0.23 -9.33 0.74
N TRP A 437 0.57 -8.99 1.73
CA TRP A 437 0.25 -7.90 2.67
C TRP A 437 0.11 -6.56 1.95
N LEU A 438 0.99 -6.26 0.98
CA LEU A 438 0.91 -5.05 0.17
C LEU A 438 -0.37 -4.98 -0.68
N PHE A 439 -0.87 -6.12 -1.19
CA PHE A 439 -2.14 -6.18 -1.92
C PHE A 439 -3.30 -5.60 -1.11
N LEU A 440 -3.30 -5.84 0.22
CA LEU A 440 -4.33 -5.39 1.15
C LEU A 440 -4.21 -3.92 1.58
N GLN A 441 -3.06 -3.27 1.33
CA GLN A 441 -2.83 -1.92 1.80
C GLN A 441 -3.33 -0.85 0.83
N ASN A 442 -3.71 0.31 1.39
CA ASN A 442 -3.86 1.53 0.61
C ASN A 442 -2.45 2.03 0.20
N PRO A 443 -2.14 2.15 -1.11
CA PRO A 443 -0.81 2.56 -1.55
C PRO A 443 -0.38 3.95 -1.04
N GLU A 444 -1.32 4.88 -0.83
CA GLU A 444 -1.03 6.23 -0.31
C GLU A 444 -0.53 6.22 1.15
N SER A 445 -0.81 5.14 1.89
CA SER A 445 -0.40 5.00 3.29
C SER A 445 0.99 4.37 3.47
N LEU A 446 1.58 3.86 2.39
CA LEU A 446 2.87 3.16 2.43
C LEU A 446 4.02 4.16 2.43
N ASP A 447 5.07 3.87 3.21
CA ASP A 447 6.33 4.64 3.12
C ASP A 447 7.05 4.28 1.81
N PRO A 448 7.23 5.22 0.87
CA PRO A 448 7.90 4.96 -0.40
C PRO A 448 9.39 4.63 -0.23
N ARG A 449 9.96 4.85 0.97
CA ARG A 449 11.37 4.59 1.30
C ARG A 449 11.57 3.28 2.05
N ALA A 450 10.51 2.52 2.27
CA ALA A 450 10.57 1.25 2.97
C ALA A 450 10.69 0.06 2.00
N LYS A 451 11.50 -0.92 2.40
CA LYS A 451 11.45 -2.29 1.94
C LYS A 451 10.66 -3.12 2.96
N TYR A 452 9.64 -3.82 2.50
CA TYR A 452 8.78 -4.63 3.35
C TYR A 452 9.30 -6.08 3.38
N HIS A 453 9.64 -6.58 4.57
CA HIS A 453 10.20 -7.91 4.72
C HIS A 453 9.10 -8.92 5.05
N SER A 454 9.04 -10.01 4.28
CA SER A 454 8.37 -11.24 4.68
C SER A 454 9.19 -11.88 5.79
N LEU A 455 8.58 -12.01 6.97
CA LEU A 455 9.21 -12.58 8.15
C LEU A 455 8.34 -13.69 8.68
N THR A 456 8.96 -14.65 9.36
CA THR A 456 8.24 -15.67 10.09
C THR A 456 8.83 -15.85 11.47
N SER A 457 7.98 -15.81 12.49
CA SER A 457 8.37 -16.03 13.87
C SER A 457 8.94 -17.43 14.08
N GLY A 458 9.68 -17.64 15.17
CA GLY A 458 10.18 -18.97 15.57
C GLY A 458 9.07 -20.03 15.67
N LEU A 459 7.84 -19.63 16.01
CA LEU A 459 6.67 -20.51 16.07
C LEU A 459 5.95 -20.71 14.72
N GLY A 460 6.45 -20.11 13.64
CA GLY A 460 5.91 -20.30 12.29
C GLY A 460 4.85 -19.29 11.85
N THR A 461 4.60 -18.24 12.62
CA THR A 461 3.63 -17.19 12.24
C THR A 461 4.25 -16.17 11.29
N ASN A 462 3.68 -16.00 10.11
CA ASN A 462 4.15 -15.02 9.12
C ASN A 462 3.69 -13.60 9.49
N TYR A 463 4.53 -12.62 9.20
CA TYR A 463 4.19 -11.21 9.35
C TYR A 463 5.07 -10.34 8.44
N THR A 464 4.65 -9.09 8.22
CA THR A 464 5.40 -8.11 7.43
C THR A 464 5.99 -7.03 8.33
N GLN A 465 7.23 -6.63 8.07
CA GLN A 465 7.87 -5.50 8.76
C GLN A 465 8.59 -4.57 7.78
N PRO A 466 8.31 -3.26 7.78
CA PRO A 466 9.05 -2.30 6.97
C PRO A 466 10.45 -2.07 7.55
N ARG A 467 11.44 -1.95 6.67
CA ARG A 467 12.80 -1.47 6.97
C ARG A 467 13.15 -0.37 5.99
N GLN A 468 13.84 0.67 6.44
CA GLN A 468 14.32 1.70 5.52
C GLN A 468 15.25 1.08 4.49
N LEU A 469 15.09 1.49 3.23
CA LEU A 469 16.06 1.18 2.19
C LEU A 469 17.43 1.72 2.60
N GLU A 470 18.48 0.95 2.30
CA GLU A 470 19.85 1.33 2.62
C GLU A 470 20.17 2.63 1.86
N LYS A 471 20.35 3.72 2.61
CA LYS A 471 20.76 5.04 2.10
C LYS A 471 22.25 5.25 2.38
N GLU A 472 22.87 6.09 1.56
CA GLU A 472 24.20 6.65 1.83
C GLU A 472 24.36 7.06 3.31
N VAL A 473 25.52 6.74 3.87
CA VAL A 473 25.97 7.25 5.16
C VAL A 473 25.91 8.78 5.13
N ARG A 474 25.15 9.38 6.06
CA ARG A 474 24.97 10.82 6.24
C ARG A 474 26.30 11.59 6.19
N ARG A 475 26.61 12.21 5.06
CA ARG A 475 27.41 13.45 4.96
C ARG A 475 26.64 14.43 4.08
N LYS A 476 26.63 15.71 4.48
CA LYS A 476 25.80 16.82 3.94
C LYS A 476 25.95 17.13 2.42
N GLN A 477 26.62 16.30 1.64
CA GLN A 477 26.80 16.40 0.18
C GLN A 477 25.96 15.38 -0.62
N SER A 478 25.11 14.56 0.04
CA SER A 478 24.58 13.31 -0.52
C SER A 478 23.23 13.38 -1.27
N GLU A 479 22.54 14.53 -1.33
CA GLU A 479 21.27 14.56 -2.10
C GLU A 479 21.53 14.56 -3.61
N GLU A 480 22.58 15.25 -4.08
CA GLU A 480 23.00 15.22 -5.50
C GLU A 480 23.48 13.83 -5.92
N ASN A 481 24.32 13.15 -5.12
CA ASN A 481 24.82 11.80 -5.43
C ASN A 481 23.69 10.75 -5.51
N ALA A 482 22.70 10.83 -4.62
CA ALA A 482 21.57 9.92 -4.64
C ALA A 482 20.67 10.17 -5.86
N ASP A 483 20.54 11.42 -6.32
CA ASP A 483 19.83 11.76 -7.56
C ASP A 483 20.61 11.33 -8.80
N GLU A 484 21.94 11.41 -8.79
CA GLU A 484 22.82 10.89 -9.85
C GLU A 484 22.72 9.36 -9.97
N GLU A 485 22.81 8.61 -8.87
CA GLU A 485 22.64 7.15 -8.88
C GLU A 485 21.25 6.74 -9.38
N ILE A 486 20.21 7.44 -8.92
CA ILE A 486 18.84 7.23 -9.37
C ILE A 486 18.69 7.55 -10.87
N SER A 487 19.39 8.58 -11.36
CA SER A 487 19.37 8.95 -12.76
C SER A 487 20.16 7.96 -13.62
N ALA A 488 21.24 7.37 -13.10
CA ALA A 488 22.06 6.39 -13.81
C ALA A 488 21.34 5.03 -13.95
N VAL A 489 20.56 4.62 -12.94
CA VAL A 489 19.76 3.39 -12.99
C VAL A 489 18.56 3.49 -13.96
N LYS A 490 18.11 4.70 -14.28
CA LYS A 490 17.03 4.99 -15.23
C LYS A 490 17.50 5.00 -16.67
#